data_AF-A0A7S3DEZ7-F1
#
_entry.id   AF-A0A7S3DEZ7-F1
#
_cell.length_a   1.000
_cell.length_b   1.000
_cell.length_c   1.000
_cell.angle_alpha   90.00
_cell.angle_beta   90.00
_cell.angle_gamma   90.00
#
_symmetry.space_group_name_H-M   'P 1'
#
loop_
_entity.id
_entity.type
_entity.pdbx_description
1 polymer ?
#
loop_
_entity_poly.entity_id
_entity_poly.type
_entity_poly.pdbx_seq_one_letter_code
_entity_poly.pdbx_strand_id
1 'polypeptide(L)'
;KRYVSSLLKIFEGDFGRSIRYRAEESVRLFISSTFTDTHVLRNFLIRKVWPDMEQWCRQKGMGFSVTDLRWGIQNLAVDEHNASAVCLNEVKRCNLHSTGPFFVFICTSKYGWRPLPAAVEVDELEKVLECVDNAEDKEYVLSWYERDDNVIPAQYVLRRISHHFPSYLSKVRDEHEQAMHKWMEAEQRLQLTLRRAVANCTTLSPAAMRRWLTSVTEQEVEAALRHLSAAGQVKSEGGKSERRGEGEGRGADGDDD
;
A
#
# COMPACT_ATOMS: atom_id res chain seq x y z
N LYS A 1 -29.10 37.56 -3.24
CA LYS A 1 -29.07 38.31 -1.95
C LYS A 1 -28.61 37.47 -0.76
N ARG A 2 -29.12 36.23 -0.54
CA ARG A 2 -28.62 35.33 0.54
C ARG A 2 -27.14 34.95 0.43
N TYR A 3 -26.64 34.69 -0.78
CA TYR A 3 -25.26 34.22 -1.00
C TYR A 3 -24.17 35.25 -0.63
N VAL A 4 -24.41 36.53 -0.94
CA VAL A 4 -23.46 37.62 -0.67
C VAL A 4 -23.35 37.88 0.85
N SER A 5 -24.48 37.79 1.56
CA SER A 5 -24.50 37.92 3.02
C SER A 5 -23.74 36.78 3.73
N SER A 6 -23.76 35.56 3.19
CA SER A 6 -22.97 34.44 3.73
C SER A 6 -21.47 34.60 3.50
N LEU A 7 -21.06 35.15 2.35
CA LEU A 7 -19.64 35.38 2.02
C LEU A 7 -19.03 36.52 2.86
N LEU A 8 -19.76 37.61 3.09
CA LEU A 8 -19.31 38.71 3.94
C LEU A 8 -19.00 38.26 5.37
N LYS A 9 -19.81 37.37 5.94
CA LYS A 9 -19.57 36.78 7.26
C LYS A 9 -18.27 35.97 7.35
N ILE A 10 -17.89 35.30 6.25
CA ILE A 10 -16.62 34.56 6.16
C ILE A 10 -15.43 35.53 6.16
N PHE A 11 -15.53 36.65 5.42
CA PHE A 11 -14.50 37.69 5.41
C PHE A 11 -14.39 38.47 6.72
N GLU A 12 -15.48 38.54 7.49
CA GLU A 12 -15.55 39.14 8.83
C GLU A 12 -15.08 38.19 9.95
N GLY A 13 -14.66 36.96 9.61
CA GLY A 13 -14.16 35.97 10.58
C GLY A 13 -15.26 35.28 11.40
N ASP A 14 -16.54 35.50 11.06
CA ASP A 14 -17.68 34.76 11.63
C ASP A 14 -17.86 33.43 10.89
N PHE A 15 -17.05 32.46 11.28
CA PHE A 15 -17.18 31.06 10.85
C PHE A 15 -18.23 30.29 11.65
N GLY A 16 -19.29 30.95 12.14
CA GLY A 16 -20.37 30.29 12.91
C GLY A 16 -20.84 28.97 12.27
N ARG A 17 -21.58 28.14 13.04
CA ARG A 17 -22.05 26.75 12.73
C ARG A 17 -22.59 26.48 11.30
N SER A 18 -22.75 27.51 10.46
CA SER A 18 -23.07 27.46 9.03
C SER A 18 -21.97 26.88 8.13
N ILE A 19 -20.69 26.92 8.50
CA ILE A 19 -19.66 26.18 7.73
C ILE A 19 -19.53 24.80 8.33
N ARG A 20 -20.46 23.91 7.96
CA ARG A 20 -20.18 22.48 8.08
C ARG A 20 -19.10 22.19 7.05
N TYR A 21 -17.85 22.05 7.48
CA TYR A 21 -16.88 21.26 6.74
C TYR A 21 -17.48 19.85 6.64
N ARG A 22 -18.26 19.60 5.60
CA ARG A 22 -18.64 18.25 5.23
C ARG A 22 -17.31 17.64 4.82
N ALA A 23 -16.82 16.66 5.57
CA ALA A 23 -15.74 15.82 5.06
C ALA A 23 -16.17 15.40 3.65
N GLU A 24 -15.35 15.68 2.64
CA GLU A 24 -15.68 15.32 1.26
C GLU A 24 -15.87 13.80 1.23
N GLU A 25 -17.13 13.36 1.19
CA GLU A 25 -17.44 11.96 0.97
C GLU A 25 -16.90 11.63 -0.41
N SER A 26 -15.81 10.86 -0.44
CA SER A 26 -15.09 10.55 -1.66
C SER A 26 -14.80 9.07 -1.69
N VAL A 27 -15.09 8.41 -2.80
CA VAL A 27 -14.68 7.02 -3.03
C VAL A 27 -13.26 7.06 -3.60
N ARG A 28 -12.29 6.54 -2.87
CA ARG A 28 -10.87 6.50 -3.26
C ARG A 28 -10.40 5.06 -3.43
N LEU A 29 -10.16 4.64 -4.66
CA LEU A 29 -9.76 3.27 -4.98
C LEU A 29 -8.26 3.17 -5.24
N PHE A 30 -7.58 2.26 -4.56
CA PHE A 30 -6.26 1.79 -4.96
C PHE A 30 -6.37 0.58 -5.89
N ILE A 31 -5.69 0.59 -7.03
CA ILE A 31 -5.66 -0.56 -7.96
C ILE A 31 -4.33 -1.30 -7.85
N SER A 32 -4.39 -2.49 -7.25
CA SER A 32 -3.29 -3.46 -7.20
C SER A 32 -3.37 -4.45 -8.36
N SER A 33 -2.27 -4.62 -9.11
CA SER A 33 -2.11 -5.72 -10.08
C SER A 33 -0.67 -5.85 -10.58
N THR A 34 -0.36 -6.97 -11.25
CA THR A 34 0.89 -7.12 -12.01
C THR A 34 0.87 -6.31 -13.31
N PHE A 35 2.01 -5.80 -13.74
CA PHE A 35 2.02 -4.80 -14.82
C PHE A 35 1.74 -5.36 -16.21
N THR A 36 2.60 -6.25 -16.68
CA THR A 36 2.72 -6.59 -18.12
C THR A 36 1.49 -7.25 -18.70
N ASP A 37 0.75 -7.98 -17.88
CA ASP A 37 -0.34 -8.87 -18.24
C ASP A 37 -1.72 -8.30 -17.93
N THR A 38 -1.80 -7.19 -17.17
CA THR A 38 -3.07 -6.49 -16.90
C THR A 38 -3.24 -5.19 -17.67
N HIS A 39 -2.25 -4.78 -18.47
CA HIS A 39 -2.27 -3.48 -19.17
C HIS A 39 -3.54 -3.26 -20.02
N VAL A 40 -4.01 -4.29 -20.73
CA VAL A 40 -5.24 -4.20 -21.55
C VAL A 40 -6.46 -3.94 -20.66
N LEU A 41 -6.60 -4.69 -19.57
CA LEU A 41 -7.72 -4.54 -18.64
C LEU A 41 -7.66 -3.18 -17.92
N ARG A 42 -6.50 -2.76 -17.42
CA ARG A 42 -6.33 -1.44 -16.78
C ARG A 42 -6.70 -0.30 -17.73
N ASN A 43 -6.25 -0.36 -18.99
CA ASN A 43 -6.62 0.63 -19.99
C ASN A 43 -8.12 0.64 -20.30
N PHE A 44 -8.77 -0.52 -20.31
CA PHE A 44 -10.22 -0.60 -20.44
C PHE A 44 -10.92 0.07 -19.26
N LEU A 45 -10.49 -0.22 -18.03
CA LEU A 45 -11.06 0.38 -16.82
C LEU A 45 -10.97 1.92 -16.86
N ILE A 46 -9.80 2.46 -17.25
CA ILE A 46 -9.59 3.91 -17.37
C ILE A 46 -10.48 4.53 -18.46
N ARG A 47 -10.63 3.86 -19.61
CA ARG A 47 -11.36 4.41 -20.75
C ARG A 47 -12.88 4.29 -20.63
N LYS A 48 -13.37 3.31 -19.88
CA LYS A 48 -14.80 2.93 -19.87
C LYS A 48 -15.41 2.90 -18.48
N VAL A 49 -14.74 2.30 -17.50
CA VAL A 49 -15.35 2.05 -16.18
C VAL A 49 -15.22 3.25 -15.23
N TRP A 50 -14.02 3.82 -15.09
CA TRP A 50 -13.78 4.94 -14.18
C TRP A 50 -14.58 6.20 -14.51
N PRO A 51 -14.75 6.61 -15.79
CA PRO A 51 -15.60 7.74 -16.13
C PRO A 51 -17.07 7.54 -15.72
N ASP A 52 -17.60 6.34 -15.92
CA ASP A 52 -18.98 6.00 -15.54
C ASP A 52 -19.15 6.01 -14.02
N MET A 53 -18.17 5.47 -13.27
CA MET A 53 -18.16 5.52 -11.80
C MET A 53 -18.04 6.94 -11.26
N GLU A 54 -17.20 7.77 -11.86
CA GLU A 54 -17.06 9.18 -11.50
C GLU A 54 -18.36 9.93 -11.72
N GLN A 55 -19.01 9.74 -12.87
CA GLN A 55 -20.31 10.34 -13.16
C GLN A 55 -21.38 9.91 -12.15
N TRP A 56 -21.41 8.62 -11.79
CA TRP A 56 -22.35 8.09 -10.81
C TRP A 56 -22.10 8.67 -9.39
N CYS A 57 -20.85 8.72 -8.94
CA CYS A 57 -20.49 9.32 -7.64
C CYS A 57 -20.84 10.81 -7.61
N ARG A 58 -20.58 11.52 -8.71
CA ARG A 58 -20.90 12.95 -8.85
C ARG A 58 -22.40 13.22 -8.76
N GLN A 59 -23.24 12.37 -9.36
CA GLN A 59 -24.71 12.48 -9.22
C GLN A 59 -25.18 12.31 -7.76
N LYS A 60 -24.40 11.62 -6.93
CA LYS A 60 -24.65 11.43 -5.50
C LYS A 60 -23.99 12.50 -4.62
N GLY A 61 -23.31 13.48 -5.21
CA GLY A 61 -22.58 14.52 -4.47
C GLY A 61 -21.29 14.03 -3.82
N MET A 62 -20.73 12.91 -4.29
CA MET A 62 -19.47 12.34 -3.81
C MET A 62 -18.35 12.55 -4.82
N GLY A 63 -17.12 12.68 -4.33
CA GLY A 63 -15.92 12.60 -5.16
C GLY A 63 -15.60 11.15 -5.55
N PHE A 64 -14.88 10.97 -6.65
CA PHE A 64 -14.32 9.68 -7.05
C PHE A 64 -12.88 9.86 -7.52
N SER A 65 -11.96 9.07 -6.98
CA SER A 65 -10.57 9.08 -7.40
C SER A 65 -9.99 7.69 -7.39
N VAL A 66 -9.12 7.41 -8.36
CA VAL A 66 -8.44 6.12 -8.48
C VAL A 66 -6.94 6.38 -8.41
N THR A 67 -6.25 5.73 -7.48
CA THR A 67 -4.80 5.73 -7.43
C THR A 67 -4.24 4.49 -8.11
N ASP A 68 -3.52 4.75 -9.21
CA ASP A 68 -2.78 3.77 -9.98
C ASP A 68 -1.29 4.18 -10.00
N LEU A 69 -0.51 3.64 -9.06
CA LEU A 69 0.92 3.96 -8.96
C LEU A 69 1.76 3.37 -10.10
N ARG A 70 1.14 2.61 -11.00
CA ARG A 70 1.87 2.06 -12.15
C ARG A 70 2.16 3.10 -13.22
N TRP A 71 1.48 4.24 -13.19
CA TRP A 71 1.81 5.41 -14.01
C TRP A 71 3.13 6.07 -13.62
N GLY A 72 3.74 5.63 -12.52
CA GLY A 72 5.10 6.00 -12.15
C GLY A 72 5.22 6.18 -10.66
N ILE A 73 6.24 5.57 -10.09
CA ILE A 73 6.79 5.95 -8.81
C ILE A 73 7.97 6.87 -9.12
N GLN A 74 8.17 7.92 -8.32
CA GLN A 74 9.27 8.85 -8.54
C GLN A 74 10.61 8.11 -8.54
N ASN A 75 11.49 8.41 -9.50
CA ASN A 75 12.80 7.77 -9.60
C ASN A 75 13.61 7.88 -8.30
N LEU A 76 13.43 8.94 -7.51
CA LEU A 76 14.05 9.08 -6.19
C LEU A 76 13.58 7.99 -5.21
N ALA A 77 12.28 7.67 -5.20
CA ALA A 77 11.77 6.60 -4.35
C ALA A 77 12.20 5.21 -4.84
N VAL A 78 12.47 5.04 -6.14
CA VAL A 78 13.07 3.80 -6.67
C VAL A 78 14.55 3.72 -6.30
N ASP A 79 15.28 4.83 -6.42
CA ASP A 79 16.69 4.96 -6.04
C ASP A 79 16.94 4.57 -4.59
N GLU A 80 16.04 4.96 -3.70
CA GLU A 80 16.08 4.65 -2.26
C GLU A 80 15.39 3.34 -1.88
N HIS A 81 14.99 2.51 -2.86
CA HIS A 81 14.30 1.22 -2.64
C HIS A 81 12.97 1.32 -1.86
N ASN A 82 12.35 2.50 -1.88
CA ASN A 82 11.12 2.84 -1.17
C ASN A 82 9.84 2.62 -2.00
N ALA A 83 9.96 2.10 -3.22
CA ALA A 83 8.82 1.94 -4.14
C ALA A 83 7.66 1.11 -3.55
N SER A 84 7.97 -0.02 -2.90
CA SER A 84 6.96 -0.84 -2.22
C SER A 84 6.32 -0.12 -1.03
N ALA A 85 7.11 0.63 -0.24
CA ALA A 85 6.60 1.42 0.88
C ALA A 85 5.64 2.52 0.42
N VAL A 86 5.92 3.16 -0.72
CA VAL A 86 5.01 4.13 -1.35
C VAL A 86 3.67 3.46 -1.68
N CYS A 87 3.68 2.27 -2.29
CA CYS A 87 2.46 1.51 -2.57
C CYS A 87 1.65 1.20 -1.31
N LEU A 88 2.30 0.65 -0.28
CA LEU A 88 1.62 0.27 0.96
C LEU A 88 1.06 1.49 1.70
N ASN A 89 1.76 2.63 1.68
CA ASN A 89 1.25 3.87 2.25
C ASN A 89 0.03 4.38 1.49
N GLU A 90 0.00 4.24 0.17
CA GLU A 90 -1.15 4.65 -0.62
C GLU A 90 -2.38 3.76 -0.36
N VAL A 91 -2.20 2.44 -0.20
CA VAL A 91 -3.29 1.55 0.26
C VAL A 91 -3.88 2.03 1.59
N LYS A 92 -3.03 2.39 2.56
CA LYS A 92 -3.47 2.93 3.86
C LYS A 92 -4.22 4.25 3.70
N ARG A 93 -3.77 5.15 2.82
CA ARG A 93 -4.43 6.43 2.53
C ARG A 93 -5.81 6.23 1.91
N CYS A 94 -5.93 5.34 0.92
CA CYS A 94 -7.22 4.99 0.34
C CYS A 94 -8.17 4.43 1.39
N ASN A 95 -7.70 3.52 2.26
CA ASN A 95 -8.51 3.00 3.36
C ASN A 95 -8.98 4.08 4.34
N LEU A 96 -8.11 5.04 4.69
CA LEU A 96 -8.45 6.10 5.65
C LEU A 96 -9.44 7.13 5.09
N HIS A 97 -9.37 7.41 3.79
CA HIS A 97 -10.08 8.54 3.18
C HIS A 97 -11.21 8.14 2.22
N SER A 98 -11.36 6.86 1.90
CA SER A 98 -12.45 6.39 1.04
C SER A 98 -13.73 6.16 1.84
N THR A 99 -14.84 6.66 1.32
CA THR A 99 -16.18 6.25 1.72
C THR A 99 -16.56 4.97 0.99
N GLY A 100 -16.47 3.82 1.68
CA GLY A 100 -16.87 2.53 1.13
C GLY A 100 -15.69 1.74 0.54
N PRO A 101 -15.79 1.16 -0.68
CA PRO A 101 -14.70 0.42 -1.28
C PRO A 101 -13.46 1.28 -1.44
N PHE A 102 -12.29 0.73 -1.12
CA PHE A 102 -11.01 1.47 -1.20
C PHE A 102 -9.92 0.73 -1.98
N PHE A 103 -10.15 -0.53 -2.33
CA PHE A 103 -9.13 -1.39 -2.90
C PHE A 103 -9.72 -2.32 -3.97
N VAL A 104 -9.03 -2.42 -5.09
CA VAL A 104 -9.33 -3.33 -6.19
C VAL A 104 -8.06 -4.11 -6.52
N PHE A 105 -8.14 -5.43 -6.46
CA PHE A 105 -7.07 -6.32 -6.89
C PHE A 105 -7.46 -7.04 -8.18
N ILE A 106 -6.62 -6.92 -9.20
CA ILE A 106 -6.75 -7.66 -10.45
C ILE A 106 -5.77 -8.83 -10.41
N CYS A 107 -6.32 -10.03 -10.22
CA CYS A 107 -5.55 -11.26 -10.15
C CYS A 107 -5.30 -11.84 -11.55
N THR A 108 -4.08 -12.30 -11.79
CA THR A 108 -3.66 -12.99 -13.02
C THR A 108 -2.75 -14.18 -12.66
N SER A 109 -2.17 -14.82 -13.67
CA SER A 109 -1.21 -15.92 -13.47
C SER A 109 0.19 -15.47 -13.02
N LYS A 110 0.49 -14.16 -12.97
CA LYS A 110 1.78 -13.65 -12.51
C LYS A 110 1.75 -13.34 -11.03
N TYR A 111 2.78 -13.79 -10.31
CA TYR A 111 2.89 -13.54 -8.86
C TYR A 111 3.26 -12.08 -8.52
N GLY A 112 4.06 -11.42 -9.37
CA GLY A 112 4.45 -10.02 -9.22
C GLY A 112 5.92 -9.81 -8.87
N TRP A 113 6.32 -8.54 -8.81
CA TRP A 113 7.68 -8.11 -8.45
C TRP A 113 7.90 -8.29 -6.95
N ARG A 114 9.03 -8.87 -6.56
CA ARG A 114 9.43 -9.10 -5.17
C ARG A 114 10.72 -8.30 -4.91
N PRO A 115 10.63 -7.09 -4.33
CA PRO A 115 11.76 -6.20 -4.16
C PRO A 115 12.79 -6.79 -3.19
N LEU A 116 14.03 -6.35 -3.31
CA LEU A 116 15.01 -6.53 -2.25
C LEU A 116 14.56 -5.73 -1.01
N PRO A 117 14.68 -6.28 0.21
CA PRO A 117 14.36 -5.50 1.41
C PRO A 117 15.30 -4.29 1.52
N ALA A 118 14.74 -3.09 1.67
CA ALA A 118 15.53 -1.87 1.81
C ALA A 118 16.38 -1.85 3.10
N ALA A 119 15.91 -2.54 4.15
CA ALA A 119 16.66 -2.77 5.38
C ALA A 119 16.34 -4.16 5.94
N VAL A 120 17.34 -4.81 6.53
CA VAL A 120 17.27 -6.16 7.10
C VAL A 120 18.07 -6.18 8.40
N GLU A 121 17.58 -6.87 9.44
CA GLU A 121 18.35 -7.04 10.67
C GLU A 121 19.68 -7.77 10.42
N VAL A 122 20.74 -7.40 11.14
CA VAL A 122 22.08 -7.99 10.97
C VAL A 122 22.05 -9.51 11.07
N ASP A 123 21.42 -10.05 12.11
CA ASP A 123 21.27 -11.50 12.32
C ASP A 123 20.53 -12.20 11.17
N GLU A 124 19.55 -11.55 10.56
CA GLU A 124 18.81 -12.11 9.43
C GLU A 124 19.67 -12.13 8.15
N LEU A 125 20.34 -11.03 7.81
CA LEU A 125 21.17 -11.00 6.60
C LEU A 125 22.38 -11.92 6.74
N GLU A 126 23.02 -11.98 7.90
CA GLU A 126 24.17 -12.86 8.14
C GLU A 126 23.80 -14.33 7.93
N LYS A 127 22.64 -14.79 8.44
CA LYS A 127 22.11 -16.14 8.17
C LYS A 127 21.86 -16.41 6.69
N VAL A 128 21.34 -15.42 5.96
CA VAL A 128 21.16 -15.53 4.50
C VAL A 128 22.52 -15.64 3.81
N LEU A 129 23.50 -14.82 4.19
CA LEU A 129 24.84 -14.80 3.60
C LEU A 129 25.65 -16.07 3.89
N GLU A 130 25.36 -16.79 4.99
CA GLU A 130 25.91 -18.13 5.25
C GLU A 130 25.38 -19.18 4.26
N CYS A 131 24.21 -18.95 3.67
CA CYS A 131 23.56 -19.84 2.72
C CYS A 131 23.84 -19.48 1.25
N VAL A 132 24.73 -18.51 1.00
CA VAL A 132 25.17 -18.14 -0.36
C VAL A 132 26.28 -19.09 -0.81
N ASP A 133 26.13 -19.65 -2.01
CA ASP A 133 26.96 -20.76 -2.51
C ASP A 133 28.46 -20.42 -2.66
N ASN A 134 28.80 -19.16 -2.98
CA ASN A 134 30.16 -18.75 -3.27
C ASN A 134 30.52 -17.38 -2.66
N ALA A 135 31.82 -17.17 -2.42
CA ALA A 135 32.32 -15.96 -1.78
C ALA A 135 32.17 -14.71 -2.64
N GLU A 136 32.24 -14.84 -3.98
CA GLU A 136 32.09 -13.72 -4.91
C GLU A 136 30.69 -13.10 -4.82
N ASP A 137 29.65 -13.94 -4.81
CA ASP A 137 28.27 -13.50 -4.69
C ASP A 137 27.98 -12.92 -3.29
N LYS A 138 28.62 -13.46 -2.25
CA LYS A 138 28.54 -12.90 -0.90
C LYS A 138 29.14 -11.50 -0.84
N GLU A 139 30.33 -11.31 -1.41
CA GLU A 139 30.97 -9.99 -1.52
C GLU A 139 30.14 -9.05 -2.40
N TYR A 140 29.56 -9.55 -3.50
CA TYR A 140 28.67 -8.77 -4.36
C TYR A 140 27.44 -8.27 -3.60
N VAL A 141 26.77 -9.11 -2.82
CA VAL A 141 25.65 -8.69 -1.95
C VAL A 141 26.13 -7.65 -0.92
N LEU A 142 27.25 -7.89 -0.24
CA LEU A 142 27.80 -6.95 0.75
C LEU A 142 28.24 -5.62 0.14
N SER A 143 28.59 -5.57 -1.15
CA SER A 143 28.87 -4.31 -1.84
C SER A 143 27.62 -3.42 -1.93
N TRP A 144 26.43 -4.02 -1.97
CA TRP A 144 25.14 -3.33 -2.06
C TRP A 144 24.51 -3.05 -0.70
N TYR A 145 24.88 -3.75 0.37
CA TYR A 145 24.31 -3.54 1.71
C TYR A 145 25.32 -2.91 2.67
N GLU A 146 24.94 -1.80 3.30
CA GLU A 146 25.73 -1.11 4.31
C GLU A 146 25.21 -1.40 5.71
N ARG A 147 26.09 -1.79 6.62
CA ARG A 147 25.72 -2.00 8.03
C ARG A 147 25.49 -0.66 8.72
N ASP A 148 24.36 -0.54 9.39
CA ASP A 148 23.96 0.57 10.24
C ASP A 148 23.74 0.08 11.68
N ASP A 149 24.71 0.40 12.54
CA ASP A 149 24.68 0.11 13.97
C ASP A 149 23.95 1.19 14.80
N ASN A 150 23.44 2.26 14.16
CA ASN A 150 22.70 3.33 14.85
C ASN A 150 21.23 2.99 15.10
N VAL A 151 20.72 1.93 14.47
CA VAL A 151 19.37 1.40 14.68
C VAL A 151 19.45 0.23 15.67
N ILE A 152 18.45 0.09 16.55
CA ILE A 152 18.36 -1.02 17.50
C ILE A 152 17.08 -1.82 17.21
N PRO A 153 17.18 -3.11 16.81
CA PRO A 153 18.41 -3.87 16.53
C PRO A 153 19.16 -3.36 15.28
N ALA A 154 20.47 -3.60 15.22
CA ALA A 154 21.33 -3.19 14.11
C ALA A 154 20.86 -3.81 12.78
N GLN A 155 21.02 -3.07 11.68
CA GLN A 155 20.49 -3.46 10.37
C GLN A 155 21.54 -3.31 9.27
N TYR A 156 21.37 -4.05 8.18
CA TYR A 156 21.96 -3.75 6.90
C TYR A 156 20.94 -3.00 6.04
N VAL A 157 21.36 -1.87 5.48
CA VAL A 157 20.56 -1.00 4.61
C VAL A 157 21.05 -1.12 3.18
N LEU A 158 20.14 -1.36 2.25
CA LEU A 158 20.44 -1.43 0.83
C LEU A 158 20.85 -0.04 0.31
N ARG A 159 22.06 0.06 -0.25
CA ARG A 159 22.60 1.29 -0.82
C ARG A 159 21.73 1.76 -1.98
N ARG A 160 21.68 3.09 -2.15
CA ARG A 160 20.95 3.70 -3.25
C ARG A 160 21.49 3.23 -4.60
N ILE A 161 20.62 3.16 -5.60
CA ILE A 161 21.04 2.77 -6.96
C ILE A 161 22.09 3.74 -7.50
N SER A 162 21.89 5.03 -7.25
CA SER A 162 22.75 6.16 -7.61
C SER A 162 24.12 6.12 -6.95
N HIS A 163 24.30 5.37 -5.86
CA HIS A 163 25.62 5.14 -5.26
C HIS A 163 26.53 4.34 -6.21
N HIS A 164 26.00 3.28 -6.83
CA HIS A 164 26.72 2.45 -7.79
C HIS A 164 26.63 2.98 -9.22
N PHE A 165 25.53 3.65 -9.55
CA PHE A 165 25.25 4.18 -10.88
C PHE A 165 24.87 5.68 -10.79
N PRO A 166 25.84 6.61 -10.69
CA PRO A 166 25.57 8.04 -10.46
C PRO A 166 24.59 8.69 -11.47
N SER A 167 24.58 8.20 -12.71
CA SER A 167 23.67 8.66 -13.76
C SER A 167 22.22 8.18 -13.60
N TYR A 168 21.90 7.36 -12.59
CA TYR A 168 20.54 6.85 -12.35
C TYR A 168 19.52 7.96 -12.11
N LEU A 169 19.93 9.10 -11.55
CA LEU A 169 19.05 10.27 -11.39
C LEU A 169 19.35 11.38 -12.41
N SER A 170 20.08 11.07 -13.48
CA SER A 170 20.40 12.04 -14.53
C SER A 170 19.13 12.55 -15.20
N LYS A 171 19.13 13.85 -15.52
CA LYS A 171 18.08 14.46 -16.36
C LYS A 171 18.28 14.15 -17.84
N VAL A 172 19.48 13.68 -18.21
CA VAL A 172 19.78 13.23 -19.57
C VAL A 172 19.20 11.84 -19.75
N ARG A 173 18.19 11.72 -20.62
CA ARG A 173 17.40 10.49 -20.79
C ARG A 173 18.28 9.27 -21.08
N ASP A 174 19.20 9.39 -22.04
CA ASP A 174 20.01 8.25 -22.48
C ASP A 174 20.98 7.76 -21.37
N GLU A 175 21.49 8.68 -20.54
CA GLU A 175 22.31 8.33 -19.36
C GLU A 175 21.49 7.60 -18.29
N HIS A 176 20.27 8.10 -18.02
CA HIS A 176 19.34 7.48 -17.09
C HIS A 176 18.94 6.07 -17.56
N GLU A 177 18.60 5.90 -18.85
CA GLU A 177 18.25 4.61 -19.43
C GLU A 177 19.40 3.60 -19.30
N GLN A 178 20.63 4.00 -19.59
CA GLN A 178 21.80 3.12 -19.41
C GLN A 178 22.01 2.72 -17.94
N ALA A 179 21.86 3.66 -17.00
CA ALA A 179 21.94 3.36 -15.57
C ALA A 179 20.80 2.45 -15.10
N MET A 180 19.58 2.64 -15.61
CA MET A 180 18.43 1.76 -15.38
C MET A 180 18.69 0.34 -15.87
N HIS A 181 19.29 0.17 -17.05
CA HIS A 181 19.67 -1.15 -17.57
C HIS A 181 20.69 -1.85 -16.66
N LYS A 182 21.75 -1.14 -16.24
CA LYS A 182 22.74 -1.67 -15.29
C LYS A 182 22.11 -2.05 -13.96
N TRP A 183 21.16 -1.24 -13.47
CA TRP A 183 20.40 -1.56 -12.27
C TRP A 183 19.57 -2.82 -12.44
N MET A 184 18.83 -2.98 -13.53
CA MET A 184 18.02 -4.20 -13.76
C MET A 184 18.88 -5.47 -13.75
N GLU A 185 20.08 -5.42 -14.32
CA GLU A 185 21.04 -6.54 -14.29
C GLU A 185 21.54 -6.81 -12.86
N ALA A 186 21.92 -5.77 -12.12
CA ALA A 186 22.37 -5.88 -10.74
C ALA A 186 21.27 -6.41 -9.81
N GLU A 187 20.06 -5.85 -9.90
CA GLU A 187 18.88 -6.28 -9.17
C GLU A 187 18.57 -7.75 -9.45
N GLN A 188 18.63 -8.16 -10.72
CA GLN A 188 18.38 -9.56 -11.08
C GLN A 188 19.42 -10.50 -10.45
N ARG A 189 20.71 -10.16 -10.49
CA ARG A 189 21.77 -10.94 -9.84
C ARG A 189 21.52 -11.04 -8.33
N LEU A 190 21.33 -9.91 -7.66
CA LEU A 190 21.04 -9.85 -6.22
C LEU A 190 19.81 -10.70 -5.86
N GLN A 191 18.71 -10.54 -6.57
CA GLN A 191 17.48 -11.29 -6.32
C GLN A 191 17.65 -12.79 -6.51
N LEU A 192 18.39 -13.23 -7.53
CA LEU A 192 18.63 -14.65 -7.77
C LEU A 192 19.50 -15.25 -6.66
N THR A 193 20.61 -14.59 -6.32
CA THR A 193 21.52 -15.00 -5.25
C THR A 193 20.78 -15.11 -3.91
N LEU A 194 20.10 -14.03 -3.50
CA LEU A 194 19.45 -13.95 -2.20
C LEU A 194 18.24 -14.90 -2.10
N ARG A 195 17.43 -15.04 -3.15
CA ARG A 195 16.28 -15.97 -3.11
C ARG A 195 16.73 -17.43 -3.05
N ARG A 196 17.81 -17.79 -3.74
CA ARG A 196 18.40 -19.14 -3.63
C ARG A 196 18.91 -19.39 -2.22
N ALA A 197 19.66 -18.44 -1.66
CA ALA A 197 20.16 -18.52 -0.30
C ALA A 197 19.03 -18.65 0.74
N VAL A 198 17.98 -17.82 0.64
CA VAL A 198 16.80 -17.89 1.52
C VAL A 198 16.07 -19.23 1.39
N ALA A 199 15.96 -19.78 0.18
CA ALA A 199 15.32 -21.09 -0.02
C ALA A 199 16.11 -22.26 0.60
N ASN A 200 17.45 -22.13 0.65
CA ASN A 200 18.34 -23.12 1.24
C ASN A 200 18.56 -22.91 2.75
N CYS A 201 18.17 -21.76 3.28
CA CYS A 201 18.40 -21.39 4.67
C CYS A 201 17.35 -22.02 5.60
N THR A 202 17.79 -22.94 6.46
CA THR A 202 16.93 -23.63 7.43
C THR A 202 16.79 -22.90 8.77
N THR A 203 17.63 -21.88 9.01
CA THR A 203 17.69 -21.13 10.28
C THR A 203 16.81 -19.87 10.28
N LEU A 204 16.30 -19.46 9.11
CA LEU A 204 15.40 -18.31 8.99
C LEU A 204 13.99 -18.64 9.52
N SER A 205 13.41 -17.68 10.23
CA SER A 205 12.01 -17.79 10.63
C SER A 205 11.08 -17.70 9.41
N PRO A 206 9.88 -18.32 9.44
CA PRO A 206 8.90 -18.17 8.36
C PRO A 206 8.51 -16.71 8.09
N ALA A 207 8.52 -15.85 9.12
CA ALA A 207 8.24 -14.42 8.97
C ALA A 207 9.37 -13.70 8.23
N ALA A 208 10.63 -14.05 8.52
CA ALA A 208 11.79 -13.54 7.80
C ALA A 208 11.77 -13.98 6.34
N MET A 209 11.55 -15.27 6.07
CA MET A 209 11.45 -15.79 4.69
C MET A 209 10.42 -15.05 3.83
N ARG A 210 9.26 -14.69 4.41
CA ARG A 210 8.23 -13.91 3.70
C ARG A 210 8.77 -12.55 3.22
N ARG A 211 9.58 -11.84 4.01
CA ARG A 211 10.15 -10.54 3.61
C ARG A 211 10.93 -10.62 2.30
N TRP A 212 11.60 -11.73 2.06
CA TRP A 212 12.40 -11.96 0.85
C TRP A 212 11.60 -12.47 -0.35
N LEU A 213 10.51 -13.20 -0.08
CA LEU A 213 9.82 -14.00 -1.10
C LEU A 213 8.48 -13.42 -1.51
N THR A 214 7.89 -12.51 -0.73
CA THR A 214 6.55 -11.97 -0.98
C THR A 214 6.57 -10.85 -2.02
N SER A 215 5.62 -10.87 -2.96
CA SER A 215 5.49 -9.81 -3.97
C SER A 215 4.84 -8.55 -3.39
N VAL A 216 5.09 -7.39 -4.00
CA VAL A 216 4.43 -6.13 -3.59
C VAL A 216 2.91 -6.27 -3.67
N THR A 217 2.41 -6.92 -4.72
CA THR A 217 0.98 -7.18 -4.92
C THR A 217 0.37 -8.02 -3.79
N GLU A 218 1.07 -9.06 -3.31
CA GLU A 218 0.62 -9.80 -2.13
C GLU A 218 0.63 -8.93 -0.87
N GLN A 219 1.67 -8.13 -0.65
CA GLN A 219 1.73 -7.21 0.49
C GLN A 219 0.59 -6.18 0.47
N GLU A 220 0.25 -5.64 -0.71
CA GLU A 220 -0.88 -4.73 -0.92
C GLU A 220 -2.22 -5.39 -0.57
N VAL A 221 -2.44 -6.62 -1.05
CA VAL A 221 -3.66 -7.40 -0.73
C VAL A 221 -3.74 -7.72 0.76
N GLU A 222 -2.65 -8.18 1.38
CA GLU A 222 -2.62 -8.43 2.82
C GLU A 222 -2.90 -7.15 3.62
N ALA A 223 -2.32 -6.02 3.23
CA ALA A 223 -2.58 -4.73 3.87
C ALA A 223 -4.07 -4.35 3.77
N ALA A 224 -4.68 -4.50 2.59
CA ALA A 224 -6.10 -4.24 2.40
C ALA A 224 -6.98 -5.16 3.26
N LEU A 225 -6.67 -6.46 3.33
CA LEU A 225 -7.43 -7.43 4.12
C LEU A 225 -7.34 -7.19 5.63
N ARG A 226 -6.16 -6.81 6.15
CA ARG A 226 -5.97 -6.47 7.57
C ARG A 226 -6.86 -5.30 8.01
N HIS A 227 -7.15 -4.36 7.12
CA HIS A 227 -8.03 -3.24 7.43
C HIS A 227 -9.51 -3.63 7.44
N LEU A 228 -9.91 -4.59 6.60
CA LEU A 228 -11.28 -5.13 6.60
C LEU A 228 -11.59 -5.92 7.88
N SER A 229 -10.64 -6.72 8.38
CA SER A 229 -10.82 -7.47 9.63
C SER A 229 -10.92 -6.55 10.85
N ALA A 230 -10.10 -5.49 10.91
CA ALA A 230 -10.17 -4.48 11.97
C ALA A 230 -11.52 -3.72 11.97
N ALA A 231 -12.04 -3.36 10.79
CA ALA A 231 -13.35 -2.71 10.66
C ALA A 231 -14.53 -3.63 11.07
N GLY A 232 -14.37 -4.94 10.94
CA GLY A 232 -15.35 -5.94 11.39
C GLY A 232 -15.42 -6.06 12.90
N GLN A 233 -14.29 -5.96 13.62
CA GLN A 233 -14.26 -6.05 15.08
C GLN A 233 -14.86 -4.82 15.77
N VAL A 234 -14.71 -3.62 15.20
CA VAL A 234 -15.31 -2.39 15.74
C VAL A 234 -16.85 -2.41 15.65
N LYS A 235 -17.44 -3.15 14.70
CA LYS A 235 -18.90 -3.27 14.56
C LYS A 235 -19.53 -4.30 15.49
N SER A 236 -18.78 -5.23 16.09
CA SER A 236 -19.33 -6.23 17.01
C SER A 236 -19.50 -5.73 18.46
N GLU A 237 -18.82 -4.67 18.88
CA GLU A 237 -18.90 -4.15 20.25
C GLU A 237 -19.96 -3.06 20.46
N GLY A 238 -20.52 -2.47 19.39
CA GLY A 238 -21.55 -1.42 19.47
C GLY A 238 -23.00 -1.91 19.49
N GLY A 239 -23.25 -3.22 19.59
CA GLY A 239 -24.54 -3.84 19.30
C GLY A 239 -25.26 -4.51 20.48
N LYS A 240 -25.05 -4.08 21.73
CA LYS A 240 -25.90 -4.50 22.87
C LYS A 240 -26.11 -3.35 23.85
N SER A 241 -27.24 -2.64 23.71
CA SER A 241 -27.83 -1.87 24.81
C SER A 241 -29.34 -1.77 24.64
N GLU A 242 -30.02 -2.52 25.52
CA GLU A 242 -31.35 -2.32 26.10
C GLU A 242 -32.60 -2.19 25.19
N ARG A 243 -33.31 -3.32 25.04
CA ARG A 243 -34.77 -3.33 25.13
C ARG A 243 -35.16 -3.76 26.56
N ARG A 244 -35.36 -2.79 27.45
CA ARG A 244 -36.33 -2.87 28.57
C ARG A 244 -37.60 -2.25 28.00
N GLY A 245 -38.73 -2.95 27.87
CA GLY A 245 -39.43 -3.66 28.93
C GLY A 245 -40.58 -2.76 29.40
N GLU A 246 -41.48 -2.37 28.50
CA GLU A 246 -42.74 -1.74 28.88
C GLU A 246 -43.76 -2.85 29.14
N GLY A 247 -44.04 -3.08 30.42
CA GLY A 247 -45.16 -3.88 30.86
C GLY A 247 -46.44 -3.04 30.77
N GLU A 248 -47.30 -3.36 29.82
CA GLU A 248 -48.71 -2.99 29.87
C GLU A 248 -49.49 -4.15 30.51
N GLY A 249 -49.92 -3.92 31.74
CA GLY A 249 -51.01 -4.69 32.33
C GLY A 249 -52.34 -4.03 31.98
N ARG A 250 -53.31 -4.85 31.54
CA ARG A 250 -54.74 -4.77 31.91
C ARG A 250 -55.57 -5.82 31.16
N GLY A 251 -56.12 -6.76 31.96
CA GLY A 251 -57.53 -7.18 31.93
C GLY A 251 -58.00 -8.09 30.80
N ALA A 252 -58.29 -9.35 31.11
CA ALA A 252 -59.67 -9.80 31.37
C ALA A 252 -59.64 -11.29 31.72
N ASP A 253 -60.01 -11.61 32.96
CA ASP A 253 -60.30 -12.97 33.40
C ASP A 253 -61.49 -13.52 32.61
N GLY A 254 -61.33 -14.76 32.17
CA GLY A 254 -62.33 -15.57 31.51
C GLY A 254 -63.24 -16.28 32.50
N ASP A 255 -64.39 -16.63 31.97
CA ASP A 255 -65.49 -17.33 32.61
C ASP A 255 -65.09 -18.71 33.15
N ASP A 256 -65.73 -19.08 34.27
CA ASP A 256 -65.76 -20.42 34.86
C ASP A 256 -66.53 -21.39 33.94
N ASP A 257 -65.87 -22.50 33.56
CA ASP A 257 -66.39 -23.89 33.55
C ASP A 257 -65.27 -24.89 33.19
#